data_AF-A0A166ILV1-F1
#
_entry.id   AF-A0A166ILV1-F1
#
_cell.length_a   1.000
_cell.length_b   1.000
_cell.length_c   1.000
_cell.angle_alpha   90.00
_cell.angle_beta   90.00
_cell.angle_gamma   90.00
#
_symmetry.space_group_name_H-M   'P 1'
#
loop_
_entity.id
_entity.type
_entity.pdbx_description
1 polymer ?
#
loop_
_entity_poly.entity_id
_entity_poly.type
_entity_poly.pdbx_seq_one_letter_code
_entity_poly.pdbx_strand_id
1 'polypeptide(L)'
;MEHIDPASLEALPSRIAYLKNFLDFTSQDAAVLTSIQPLLAPMLPGILDAVYEKLLCFDITAASFTSRNTDYHGQVSRTVRELTVDSPQIQWRKTFMSGYLTHLLEADYEDAKTWEYMDKVGIMHTGKPGFKHREGEKALRVEYVHMSLLLGYLLDLILTSVLDIDLDIPTKSLVLRAFNKLFWIQNDLFSKHYMK
;
A
#
# COMPACT_ATOMS: atom_id res chain seq x y z
N MET A 1 -7.62 30.23 9.86
CA MET A 1 -6.75 29.40 9.00
C MET A 1 -5.59 28.95 9.87
N GLU A 2 -5.35 27.65 9.93
CA GLU A 2 -4.16 27.11 10.58
C GLU A 2 -2.92 27.50 9.76
N HIS A 3 -1.85 27.92 10.43
CA HIS A 3 -0.57 28.19 9.76
C HIS A 3 0.26 26.91 9.75
N ILE A 4 0.79 26.55 8.59
CA ILE A 4 1.71 25.43 8.40
C ILE A 4 3.00 25.97 7.78
N ASP A 5 4.12 25.77 8.46
CA ASP A 5 5.45 26.05 7.89
C ASP A 5 5.75 24.98 6.83
N PRO A 6 5.98 25.34 5.55
CA PRO A 6 6.34 24.38 4.51
C PRO A 6 7.53 23.48 4.89
N ALA A 7 8.53 24.02 5.61
CA ALA A 7 9.69 23.24 6.03
C ALA A 7 9.34 22.15 7.05
N SER A 8 8.25 22.32 7.81
CA SER A 8 7.80 21.30 8.77
C SER A 8 7.29 20.02 8.08
N LEU A 9 6.85 20.10 6.83
CA LEU A 9 6.30 18.97 6.07
C LEU A 9 7.35 17.94 5.64
N GLU A 10 8.64 18.23 5.85
CA GLU A 10 9.72 17.24 5.73
C GLU A 10 9.70 16.24 6.89
N ALA A 11 9.30 16.67 8.08
CA ALA A 11 9.21 15.82 9.25
C ALA A 11 7.91 15.01 9.22
N LEU A 12 8.03 13.68 9.33
CA LEU A 12 6.89 12.77 9.24
C LEU A 12 5.74 13.12 10.21
N PRO A 13 5.96 13.43 11.51
CA PRO A 13 4.86 13.75 12.42
C PRO A 13 4.05 14.98 11.99
N SER A 14 4.74 16.06 11.61
CA SER A 14 4.09 17.30 11.13
C SER A 14 3.36 17.08 9.81
N ARG A 15 3.94 16.30 8.89
CA ARG A 15 3.31 15.95 7.63
C ARG A 15 2.04 15.13 7.83
N ILE A 16 2.08 14.09 8.67
CA ILE A 16 0.91 13.28 9.00
C ILE A 16 -0.19 14.11 9.66
N ALA A 17 0.16 14.97 10.62
CA ALA A 17 -0.80 15.86 11.25
C ALA A 17 -1.50 16.76 10.21
N TYR A 18 -0.72 17.36 9.30
CA TYR A 18 -1.27 18.17 8.22
C TYR A 18 -2.17 17.37 7.27
N LEU A 19 -1.74 16.18 6.81
CA LEU A 19 -2.53 15.33 5.92
C LEU A 19 -3.84 14.87 6.58
N LYS A 20 -3.80 14.46 7.85
CA LYS A 20 -5.00 14.08 8.62
C LYS A 20 -5.96 15.27 8.72
N ASN A 21 -5.46 16.46 9.07
CA ASN A 21 -6.28 17.67 9.15
C ASN A 21 -6.87 18.06 7.79
N PHE A 22 -6.09 17.99 6.71
CA PHE A 22 -6.53 18.40 5.38
C PHE A 22 -7.60 17.46 4.78
N LEU A 23 -7.47 16.15 5.03
CA LEU A 23 -8.39 15.13 4.53
C LEU A 23 -9.54 14.83 5.48
N ASP A 24 -9.63 15.53 6.61
CA ASP A 24 -10.51 15.22 7.72
C ASP A 24 -10.43 13.73 8.13
N PHE A 25 -9.22 13.16 8.19
CA PHE A 25 -9.01 11.79 8.65
C PHE A 25 -8.97 11.76 10.18
N THR A 26 -10.00 11.17 10.77
CA THR A 26 -10.28 11.20 12.21
C THR A 26 -10.24 9.80 12.83
N SER A 27 -10.36 9.74 14.15
CA SER A 27 -10.55 8.47 14.87
C SER A 27 -11.81 7.72 14.45
N GLN A 28 -12.83 8.41 13.92
CA GLN A 28 -14.01 7.77 13.33
C GLN A 28 -13.65 6.98 12.06
N ASP A 29 -12.81 7.55 11.18
CA ASP A 29 -12.34 6.85 9.99
C ASP A 29 -11.54 5.60 10.38
N ALA A 30 -10.64 5.74 11.37
CA ALA A 30 -9.88 4.62 11.92
C ALA A 30 -10.80 3.51 12.48
N ALA A 31 -11.79 3.87 13.31
CA ALA A 31 -12.74 2.91 13.87
C ALA A 31 -13.56 2.19 12.79
N VAL A 32 -13.97 2.90 11.74
CA VAL A 32 -14.71 2.30 10.62
C VAL A 32 -13.83 1.31 9.85
N LEU A 33 -12.56 1.63 9.60
CA LEU A 33 -11.61 0.71 8.94
C LEU A 33 -11.40 -0.57 9.76
N THR A 34 -11.28 -0.46 11.09
CA THR A 34 -11.20 -1.64 11.96
C THR A 34 -12.51 -2.44 11.95
N SER A 35 -13.66 -1.76 11.94
CA SER A 35 -14.97 -2.42 11.98
C SER A 35 -15.29 -3.27 10.75
N ILE A 36 -14.74 -2.90 9.58
CA ILE A 36 -14.97 -3.63 8.32
C ILE A 36 -14.00 -4.80 8.14
N GLN A 37 -12.91 -4.86 8.91
CA GLN A 37 -11.89 -5.91 8.83
C GLN A 37 -12.46 -7.34 8.74
N PRO A 38 -13.41 -7.79 9.59
CA PRO A 38 -13.87 -9.18 9.55
C PRO A 38 -14.68 -9.51 8.29
N LEU A 39 -15.25 -8.50 7.63
CA LEU A 39 -16.04 -8.67 6.41
C LEU A 39 -15.17 -8.58 5.15
N LEU A 40 -14.14 -7.73 5.17
CA LEU A 40 -13.24 -7.52 4.03
C LEU A 40 -12.07 -8.52 4.00
N ALA A 41 -11.57 -8.98 5.15
CA ALA A 41 -10.43 -9.90 5.23
C ALA A 41 -10.62 -11.19 4.41
N PRO A 42 -11.80 -11.85 4.39
CA PRO A 42 -12.04 -13.02 3.54
C PRO A 42 -11.96 -12.74 2.03
N MET A 43 -12.10 -11.48 1.61
CA MET A 43 -12.05 -11.06 0.20
C MET A 43 -10.62 -10.76 -0.28
N LEU A 44 -9.66 -10.57 0.65
CA LEU A 44 -8.27 -10.21 0.33
C LEU A 44 -7.58 -11.17 -0.65
N PRO A 45 -7.75 -12.51 -0.59
CA PRO A 45 -7.13 -13.40 -1.57
C PRO A 45 -7.51 -13.05 -3.02
N GLY A 46 -8.79 -12.79 -3.28
CA GLY A 46 -9.26 -12.40 -4.62
C GLY A 46 -8.75 -11.03 -5.07
N ILE A 47 -8.68 -10.07 -4.14
CA ILE A 47 -8.09 -8.74 -4.40
C ILE A 47 -6.60 -8.88 -4.77
N LEU A 48 -5.85 -9.71 -4.04
CA LEU A 48 -4.44 -9.96 -4.31
C LEU A 48 -4.22 -10.62 -5.67
N ASP A 49 -5.04 -11.60 -6.02
CA ASP A 49 -4.96 -12.24 -7.34
C ASP A 49 -5.16 -11.21 -8.45
N ALA A 50 -6.21 -10.38 -8.36
CA ALA A 50 -6.47 -9.32 -9.33
C ALA A 50 -5.33 -8.28 -9.42
N VAL A 51 -4.68 -7.95 -8.29
CA VAL A 51 -3.50 -7.07 -8.27
C VAL A 51 -2.33 -7.66 -9.04
N TYR A 52 -1.98 -8.93 -8.79
CA TYR A 52 -0.83 -9.55 -9.44
C TYR A 52 -1.10 -9.87 -10.92
N GLU A 53 -2.32 -10.25 -11.28
CA GLU A 53 -2.71 -10.35 -12.69
C GLU A 53 -2.49 -9.02 -13.40
N LYS A 54 -2.97 -7.91 -12.81
CA LYS A 54 -2.82 -6.56 -13.37
C LYS A 54 -1.35 -6.14 -13.52
N LEU A 55 -0.53 -6.41 -12.51
CA LEU A 55 0.90 -6.09 -12.54
C LEU A 55 1.67 -6.91 -13.58
N LEU A 56 1.19 -8.10 -13.95
CA LEU A 56 1.80 -8.94 -14.99
C LEU A 56 1.28 -8.62 -16.41
N CYS A 57 0.23 -7.81 -16.56
CA CYS A 57 -0.25 -7.37 -17.87
C CYS A 57 0.71 -6.41 -18.59
N PHE A 58 1.63 -5.75 -17.88
CA PHE A 58 2.57 -4.78 -18.45
C PHE A 58 4.00 -5.22 -18.16
N ASP A 59 4.83 -5.24 -19.20
CA ASP A 59 6.23 -5.68 -19.09
C ASP A 59 7.03 -4.82 -18.09
N ILE A 60 6.77 -3.51 -18.07
CA ILE A 60 7.46 -2.55 -17.21
C ILE A 60 7.16 -2.79 -15.71
N THR A 61 5.95 -3.19 -15.34
CA THR A 61 5.60 -3.54 -13.95
C THR A 61 6.03 -4.96 -13.62
N ALA A 62 5.93 -5.88 -14.57
CA ALA A 62 6.33 -7.27 -14.39
C ALA A 62 7.86 -7.42 -14.25
N ALA A 63 8.65 -6.53 -14.85
CA ALA A 63 10.11 -6.48 -14.74
C ALA A 63 10.60 -6.39 -13.29
N SER A 64 9.84 -5.75 -12.39
CA SER A 64 10.15 -5.66 -10.96
C SER A 64 10.21 -7.03 -10.24
N PHE A 65 9.68 -8.10 -10.86
CA PHE A 65 9.64 -9.46 -10.29
C PHE A 65 10.63 -10.45 -10.92
N THR A 66 11.46 -10.00 -11.86
CA THR A 66 12.47 -10.85 -12.53
C THR A 66 13.78 -10.96 -11.73
N SER A 67 13.98 -10.09 -10.75
CA SER A 67 15.12 -10.18 -9.84
C SER A 67 14.80 -11.09 -8.66
N ARG A 68 15.78 -11.92 -8.28
CA ARG A 68 15.73 -12.67 -7.02
C ARG A 68 15.60 -11.70 -5.85
N ASN A 69 14.59 -11.89 -5.02
CA ASN A 69 14.50 -11.21 -3.74
C ASN A 69 15.48 -11.85 -2.76
N THR A 70 16.06 -11.03 -1.90
CA THR A 70 16.99 -11.41 -0.81
C THR A 70 16.64 -12.73 -0.13
N ASP A 71 15.45 -12.77 0.48
CA ASP A 71 15.01 -13.90 1.31
C ASP A 71 14.29 -14.99 0.50
N TYR A 72 14.35 -14.89 -0.84
CA TYR A 72 13.71 -15.83 -1.73
C TYR A 72 14.74 -16.77 -2.35
N HIS A 73 14.77 -18.01 -1.86
CA HIS A 73 15.70 -19.06 -2.30
C HIS A 73 15.15 -19.96 -3.42
N GLY A 74 13.89 -19.77 -3.84
CA GLY A 74 13.26 -20.60 -4.88
C GLY A 74 13.65 -20.27 -6.32
N GLN A 75 12.96 -20.87 -7.30
CA GLN A 75 13.20 -20.61 -8.72
C GLN A 75 12.71 -19.23 -9.13
N VAL A 76 13.49 -18.53 -9.96
CA VAL A 76 13.17 -17.20 -10.49
C VAL A 76 13.08 -17.31 -12.01
N SER A 77 11.91 -17.00 -12.58
CA SER A 77 11.74 -16.83 -14.03
C SER A 77 12.73 -15.81 -14.57
N ARG A 78 13.42 -16.15 -15.66
CA ARG A 78 14.52 -15.33 -16.20
C ARG A 78 14.01 -14.21 -17.09
N THR A 79 12.80 -14.35 -17.62
CA THR A 79 12.18 -13.37 -18.52
C THR A 79 10.81 -12.97 -18.01
N VAL A 80 10.41 -11.74 -18.35
CA VAL A 80 9.10 -11.19 -18.00
C VAL A 80 7.95 -12.02 -18.59
N ARG A 81 8.16 -12.63 -19.76
CA ARG A 81 7.17 -13.43 -20.48
C ARG A 81 6.86 -14.78 -19.82
N GLU A 82 7.77 -15.28 -19.00
CA GLU A 82 7.61 -16.52 -18.24
C GLU A 82 6.92 -16.30 -16.89
N LEU A 83 6.70 -15.04 -16.48
CA LEU A 83 6.03 -14.74 -15.23
C LEU A 83 4.53 -14.97 -15.35
N THR A 84 4.02 -15.76 -14.43
CA THR A 84 2.58 -16.00 -14.22
C THR A 84 2.26 -15.74 -12.76
N VAL A 85 0.97 -15.58 -12.44
CA VAL A 85 0.52 -15.46 -11.05
C VAL A 85 0.88 -16.68 -10.20
N ASP A 86 1.03 -17.85 -10.82
CA ASP A 86 1.42 -19.10 -10.15
C ASP A 86 2.94 -19.26 -9.99
N SER A 87 3.74 -18.37 -10.58
CA SER A 87 5.19 -18.41 -10.45
C SER A 87 5.58 -18.36 -8.97
N PRO A 88 6.47 -19.26 -8.49
CA PRO A 88 6.83 -19.34 -7.07
C PRO A 88 7.32 -18.02 -6.47
N GLN A 89 8.05 -17.21 -7.23
CA GLN A 89 8.48 -15.87 -6.80
C GLN A 89 7.32 -14.86 -6.64
N ILE A 90 6.25 -15.00 -7.45
CA ILE A 90 5.06 -14.15 -7.39
C ILE A 90 4.21 -14.53 -6.19
N GLN A 91 4.00 -15.84 -5.97
CA GLN A 91 3.32 -16.36 -4.78
C GLN A 91 4.05 -15.94 -3.49
N TRP A 92 5.38 -15.95 -3.49
CA TRP A 92 6.16 -15.43 -2.37
C TRP A 92 5.98 -13.92 -2.18
N ARG A 93 5.91 -13.12 -3.26
CA ARG A 93 5.63 -11.68 -3.15
C ARG A 93 4.22 -11.38 -2.65
N LYS A 94 3.24 -12.21 -3.02
CA LYS A 94 1.85 -12.10 -2.55
C LYS A 94 1.76 -12.14 -1.02
N THR A 95 2.64 -12.86 -0.32
CA THR A 95 2.61 -12.90 1.15
C THR A 95 2.93 -11.54 1.79
N PHE A 96 3.85 -10.76 1.22
CA PHE A 96 4.16 -9.41 1.71
C PHE A 96 3.00 -8.45 1.47
N MET A 97 2.39 -8.49 0.28
CA MET A 97 1.23 -7.66 -0.01
C MET A 97 0.04 -8.06 0.87
N SER A 98 -0.18 -9.35 1.09
CA SER A 98 -1.19 -9.84 2.02
C SER A 98 -0.97 -9.30 3.43
N GLY A 99 0.25 -9.43 3.97
CA GLY A 99 0.60 -8.89 5.28
C GLY A 99 0.42 -7.36 5.35
N TYR A 100 0.72 -6.65 4.27
CA TYR A 100 0.49 -5.20 4.18
C TYR A 100 -1.01 -4.85 4.23
N LEU A 101 -1.85 -5.51 3.44
CA LEU A 101 -3.30 -5.27 3.42
C LEU A 101 -3.95 -5.64 4.76
N THR A 102 -3.55 -6.76 5.37
CA THR A 102 -4.01 -7.13 6.72
C THR A 102 -3.63 -6.05 7.73
N HIS A 103 -2.39 -5.56 7.68
CA HIS A 103 -1.95 -4.46 8.55
C HIS A 103 -2.79 -3.19 8.34
N LEU A 104 -3.17 -2.83 7.11
CA LEU A 104 -4.06 -1.68 6.88
C LEU A 104 -5.43 -1.81 7.56
N LEU A 105 -5.95 -3.03 7.73
CA LEU A 105 -7.26 -3.24 8.35
C LEU A 105 -7.18 -3.32 9.88
N GLU A 106 -6.01 -3.65 10.43
CA GLU A 106 -5.79 -3.92 11.86
C GLU A 106 -4.98 -2.83 12.57
N ALA A 107 -4.37 -1.91 11.83
CA ALA A 107 -3.49 -0.88 12.38
C ALA A 107 -4.25 0.11 13.28
N ASP A 108 -3.55 0.56 14.33
CA ASP A 108 -3.94 1.73 15.10
C ASP A 108 -3.43 3.00 14.39
N TYR A 109 -4.34 3.73 13.76
CA TYR A 109 -4.03 4.97 13.03
C TYR A 109 -3.76 6.19 13.93
N GLU A 110 -3.92 6.04 15.24
CA GLU A 110 -3.46 7.02 16.24
C GLU A 110 -2.03 6.75 16.71
N ASP A 111 -1.48 5.55 16.50
CA ASP A 111 -0.06 5.26 16.75
C ASP A 111 0.82 5.80 15.61
N ALA A 112 1.79 6.65 15.96
CA ALA A 112 2.80 7.17 15.03
C ALA A 112 3.56 6.06 14.29
N LYS A 113 3.75 4.89 14.91
CA LYS A 113 4.45 3.75 14.31
C LYS A 113 3.75 3.19 13.07
N THR A 114 2.42 3.28 13.00
CA THR A 114 1.65 2.89 11.81
C THR A 114 2.09 3.73 10.61
N TRP A 115 2.22 5.04 10.80
CA TRP A 115 2.65 5.96 9.75
C TRP A 115 4.14 5.82 9.43
N GLU A 116 5.00 5.59 10.42
CA GLU A 116 6.42 5.26 10.19
C GLU A 116 6.60 3.98 9.37
N TYR A 117 5.78 2.97 9.62
CA TYR A 117 5.80 1.73 8.85
C TYR A 117 5.44 1.98 7.39
N MET A 118 4.35 2.71 7.13
CA MET A 118 3.95 3.09 5.76
C MET A 118 5.01 3.95 5.08
N ASP A 119 5.63 4.90 5.79
CA ASP A 119 6.71 5.72 5.26
C ASP A 119 7.89 4.86 4.77
N LYS A 120 8.29 3.85 5.57
CA LYS A 120 9.35 2.89 5.23
C LYS A 120 8.99 2.00 4.05
N VAL A 121 7.72 1.63 3.88
CA VAL A 121 7.24 0.94 2.68
C VAL A 121 7.45 1.82 1.44
N GLY A 122 7.15 3.12 1.53
CA GLY A 122 7.46 4.09 0.47
C GLY A 122 8.96 4.13 0.12
N ILE A 123 9.83 4.24 1.13
CA ILE A 123 11.30 4.24 0.95
C ILE A 123 11.78 2.96 0.26
N MET A 124 11.26 1.80 0.67
CA MET A 124 11.69 0.48 0.14
C MET A 124 11.60 0.41 -1.39
N HIS A 125 10.62 1.09 -1.99
CA HIS A 125 10.39 1.07 -3.44
C HIS A 125 11.27 2.07 -4.20
N THR A 126 12.03 2.94 -3.51
CA THR A 126 12.94 3.90 -4.14
C THR A 126 14.33 3.33 -4.44
N GLY A 127 14.60 2.09 -4.07
CA GLY A 127 15.94 1.47 -4.15
C GLY A 127 16.83 1.75 -2.93
N LYS A 128 16.37 2.55 -1.97
CA LYS A 128 17.04 2.79 -0.68
C LYS A 128 16.62 1.72 0.35
N PRO A 129 17.47 1.40 1.34
CA PRO A 129 17.06 0.52 2.44
C PRO A 129 15.99 1.22 3.28
N GLY A 130 14.72 0.86 3.09
CA GLY A 130 13.62 1.34 3.94
C GLY A 130 13.57 0.68 5.32
N PHE A 131 14.26 -0.45 5.49
CA PHE A 131 14.33 -1.19 6.73
C PHE A 131 15.77 -1.69 6.95
N LYS A 132 16.22 -1.72 8.21
CA LYS A 132 17.57 -2.16 8.59
C LYS A 132 17.93 -3.56 8.07
N HIS A 133 16.97 -4.49 8.08
CA HIS A 133 17.18 -5.86 7.58
C HIS A 133 17.40 -5.93 6.05
N ARG A 134 17.26 -4.82 5.33
CA ARG A 134 17.52 -4.73 3.88
C ARG A 134 18.82 -3.98 3.56
N GLU A 135 19.61 -3.60 4.55
CA GLU A 135 20.93 -3.02 4.31
C GLU A 135 21.85 -4.05 3.64
N GLY A 136 22.46 -3.68 2.51
CA GLY A 136 23.32 -4.58 1.72
C GLY A 136 22.58 -5.40 0.66
N GLU A 137 21.25 -5.36 0.64
CA GLU A 137 20.44 -6.11 -0.31
C GLU A 137 20.31 -5.45 -1.67
N LYS A 138 19.98 -6.25 -2.70
CA LYS A 138 19.73 -5.73 -4.04
C LYS A 138 18.58 -4.71 -3.99
N ALA A 139 18.85 -3.51 -4.51
CA ALA A 139 17.88 -2.43 -4.55
C ALA A 139 16.61 -2.83 -5.32
N LEU A 140 15.45 -2.66 -4.66
CA LEU A 140 14.14 -2.71 -5.31
C LEU A 140 13.77 -1.27 -5.72
N ARG A 141 13.83 -0.98 -7.02
CA ARG A 141 13.38 0.29 -7.57
C ARG A 141 12.10 0.09 -8.36
N VAL A 142 11.05 0.81 -7.99
CA VAL A 142 9.78 0.91 -8.71
C VAL A 142 9.51 2.40 -8.93
N GLU A 143 9.36 2.84 -10.18
CA GLU A 143 9.10 4.26 -10.44
C GLU A 143 7.73 4.69 -9.92
N TYR A 144 7.65 5.94 -9.45
CA TYR A 144 6.46 6.45 -8.75
C TYR A 144 5.17 6.33 -9.58
N VAL A 145 5.25 6.47 -10.90
CA VAL A 145 4.10 6.28 -11.79
C VAL A 145 3.44 4.91 -11.61
N HIS A 146 4.23 3.85 -11.38
CA HIS A 146 3.68 2.51 -11.15
C HIS A 146 3.14 2.37 -9.73
N MET A 147 3.78 3.01 -8.75
CA MET A 147 3.30 3.03 -7.36
C MET A 147 1.95 3.74 -7.24
N SER A 148 1.80 4.92 -7.83
CA SER A 148 0.55 5.70 -7.76
C SER A 148 -0.58 5.02 -8.52
N LEU A 149 -0.31 4.44 -9.70
CA LEU A 149 -1.30 3.65 -10.43
C LEU A 149 -1.73 2.39 -9.68
N LEU A 150 -0.80 1.70 -9.02
CA LEU A 150 -1.13 0.51 -8.21
C LEU A 150 -1.98 0.88 -6.99
N LEU A 151 -1.67 1.97 -6.29
CA LEU A 151 -2.51 2.46 -5.18
C LEU A 151 -3.92 2.80 -5.65
N GLY A 152 -4.05 3.46 -6.81
CA GLY A 152 -5.36 3.77 -7.39
C GLY A 152 -6.16 2.51 -7.75
N TYR A 153 -5.52 1.53 -8.38
CA TYR A 153 -6.17 0.26 -8.72
C TYR A 153 -6.55 -0.57 -7.50
N LEU A 154 -5.68 -0.63 -6.49
CA LEU A 154 -5.97 -1.33 -5.25
C LEU A 154 -7.11 -0.68 -4.47
N LEU A 155 -7.16 0.67 -4.42
CA LEU A 155 -8.28 1.39 -3.83
C LEU A 155 -9.59 1.03 -4.54
N ASP A 156 -9.62 1.06 -5.88
CA ASP A 156 -10.81 0.69 -6.67
C ASP A 156 -11.34 -0.72 -6.36
N LEU A 157 -10.44 -1.71 -6.27
CA LEU A 157 -10.80 -3.08 -5.88
C LEU A 157 -11.39 -3.15 -4.46
N ILE A 158 -10.79 -2.45 -3.50
CA ILE A 158 -11.28 -2.40 -2.12
C ILE A 158 -12.65 -1.72 -2.05
N LEU A 159 -12.83 -0.58 -2.72
CA LEU A 159 -14.10 0.15 -2.73
C LEU A 159 -15.22 -0.69 -3.35
N THR A 160 -14.94 -1.36 -4.48
CA THR A 160 -15.91 -2.26 -5.13
C THR A 160 -16.25 -3.45 -4.22
N SER A 161 -15.25 -4.03 -3.56
CA SER A 161 -15.47 -5.12 -2.60
C SER A 161 -16.38 -4.68 -1.44
N VAL A 162 -16.20 -3.47 -0.92
CA VAL A 162 -17.06 -2.90 0.14
C VAL A 162 -18.50 -2.70 -0.34
N LEU A 163 -18.68 -2.32 -1.61
CA LEU A 163 -20.02 -2.16 -2.19
C LEU A 163 -20.78 -3.49 -2.29
N ASP A 164 -20.08 -4.62 -2.40
CA ASP A 164 -20.67 -5.96 -2.46
C ASP A 164 -21.05 -6.54 -1.08
N ILE A 165 -20.52 -5.98 0.01
CA ILE A 165 -20.85 -6.41 1.37
C ILE A 165 -22.29 -6.00 1.73
N ASP A 166 -23.06 -6.85 2.41
CA ASP A 166 -24.40 -6.51 2.88
C ASP A 166 -24.35 -5.57 4.10
N LEU A 167 -24.29 -4.27 3.83
CA LEU A 167 -24.28 -3.18 4.80
C LEU A 167 -25.22 -2.06 4.34
N ASP A 168 -25.76 -1.30 5.30
CA ASP A 168 -26.54 -0.11 4.98
C ASP A 168 -25.69 0.95 4.26
N ILE A 169 -26.37 1.77 3.44
CA ILE A 169 -25.72 2.80 2.61
C ILE A 169 -24.90 3.79 3.45
N PRO A 170 -25.40 4.33 4.59
CA PRO A 170 -24.57 5.17 5.47
C PRO A 170 -23.26 4.50 5.90
N THR A 171 -23.30 3.25 6.36
CA THR A 171 -22.10 2.50 6.77
C THR A 171 -21.14 2.31 5.61
N LYS A 172 -21.62 1.89 4.43
CA LYS A 172 -20.79 1.80 3.22
C LYS A 172 -20.13 3.15 2.90
N SER A 173 -20.89 4.24 2.94
CA SER A 173 -20.37 5.57 2.65
C SER A 173 -19.21 5.97 3.58
N LEU A 174 -19.32 5.67 4.88
CA LEU A 174 -18.24 5.92 5.83
C LEU A 174 -16.99 5.09 5.51
N VAL A 175 -17.15 3.79 5.23
CA VAL A 175 -16.04 2.89 4.88
C VAL A 175 -15.32 3.35 3.61
N LEU A 176 -16.08 3.64 2.55
CA LEU A 176 -15.53 4.10 1.27
C LEU A 176 -14.73 5.39 1.42
N ARG A 177 -15.25 6.34 2.20
CA ARG A 177 -14.56 7.61 2.49
C ARG A 177 -13.28 7.40 3.30
N ALA A 178 -13.32 6.55 4.32
CA ALA A 178 -12.16 6.24 5.16
C ALA A 178 -11.02 5.62 4.34
N PHE A 179 -11.32 4.64 3.48
CA PHE A 179 -10.33 4.05 2.57
C PHE A 179 -9.76 5.07 1.59
N ASN A 180 -10.62 5.89 0.96
CA ASN A 180 -10.14 6.93 0.05
C ASN A 180 -9.13 7.86 0.73
N LYS A 181 -9.47 8.39 1.92
CA LYS A 181 -8.56 9.26 2.69
C LYS A 181 -7.25 8.54 3.03
N LEU A 182 -7.33 7.31 3.55
CA LEU A 182 -6.16 6.51 3.91
C LEU A 182 -5.21 6.30 2.71
N PHE A 183 -5.76 5.96 1.54
CA PHE A 183 -4.95 5.74 0.33
C PHE A 183 -4.33 7.03 -0.21
N TRP A 184 -5.00 8.17 -0.06
CA TRP A 184 -4.41 9.48 -0.40
C TRP A 184 -3.26 9.86 0.54
N ILE A 185 -3.38 9.57 1.84
CA ILE A 185 -2.26 9.74 2.79
C ILE A 185 -1.08 8.84 2.38
N GLN A 186 -1.33 7.55 2.10
CA GLN A 186 -0.28 6.63 1.62
C GLN A 186 0.37 7.14 0.33
N ASN A 187 -0.42 7.63 -0.62
CA ASN A 187 0.09 8.16 -1.87
C ASN A 187 1.06 9.34 -1.66
N ASP A 188 0.72 10.30 -0.78
CA ASP A 188 1.64 11.38 -0.42
C ASP A 188 2.92 10.84 0.24
N LEU A 189 2.78 9.96 1.25
CA LEU A 189 3.92 9.38 1.95
C LEU A 189 4.87 8.63 1.03
N PHE A 190 4.35 7.93 0.02
CA PHE A 190 5.19 7.24 -0.94
C PHE A 190 5.86 8.26 -1.86
N SER A 191 5.09 9.23 -2.35
CA SER A 191 5.53 10.23 -3.31
C SER A 191 6.67 11.12 -2.79
N LYS A 192 6.69 11.44 -1.50
CA LYS A 192 7.71 12.32 -0.91
C LYS A 192 9.14 11.77 -1.03
N HIS A 193 9.28 10.46 -1.24
CA HIS A 193 10.60 9.84 -1.43
C HIS A 193 11.08 9.86 -2.90
N TYR A 194 10.21 10.24 -3.83
CA TYR A 194 10.51 10.37 -5.26
C TYR A 194 10.63 11.82 -5.70
N MET A 195 9.82 12.70 -5.11
CA MET A 195 9.84 14.12 -5.38
C MET A 195 10.99 14.77 -4.59
N LYS A 196 11.68 15.73 -5.22
CA LYS A 196 12.69 16.59 -4.59
C LYS A 196 12.20 18.02 -4.65
#